data_AF-A0A966NY48-F1
#
_entry.id   AF-A0A966NY48-F1
#
_cell.length_a   1.000
_cell.length_b   1.000
_cell.length_c   1.000
_cell.angle_alpha   90.00
_cell.angle_beta   90.00
_cell.angle_gamma   90.00
#
_symmetry.space_group_name_H-M   'P 1'
#
loop_
_entity.id
_entity.type
_entity.pdbx_description
1 polymer ?
#
loop_
_entity_poly.entity_id
_entity_poly.type
_entity_poly.pdbx_seq_one_letter_code
_entity_poly.pdbx_strand_id
1 'polypeptide(L)'
;MGIVVLEGGGPFVANDALDASLLQSVGGPIAVLPTADAFENPDDLIESANQWARRLALDIVVCSVYTRADAREEHHAETIRSAKAVVLAGDSSIHHVIQ
;
A
#
# COMPACT_ATOMS: atom_id res chain seq x y z
N MET A 1 1.26 -19.83 6.12
CA MET A 1 0.17 -19.37 5.24
C MET A 1 -0.11 -17.92 5.58
N GLY A 2 -0.31 -17.06 4.58
CA GLY A 2 -0.67 -15.66 4.77
C GLY A 2 -2.17 -15.44 4.53
N ILE A 3 -2.69 -14.32 5.04
CA ILE A 3 -4.05 -13.85 4.75
C ILE A 3 -3.96 -12.98 3.50
N VAL A 4 -4.91 -13.17 2.58
CA VAL A 4 -5.13 -12.27 1.44
C VAL A 4 -6.49 -11.64 1.60
N VAL A 5 -6.55 -10.31 1.52
CA VAL A 5 -7.78 -9.52 1.62
C VAL A 5 -7.95 -8.75 0.33
N LEU A 6 -9.18 -8.76 -0.20
CA LEU A 6 -9.53 -8.09 -1.44
C LEU A 6 -10.63 -7.07 -1.12
N GLU A 7 -10.34 -5.80 -1.38
CA GLU A 7 -11.25 -4.69 -1.14
C GLU A 7 -11.75 -4.13 -2.47
N GLY A 8 -13.03 -3.76 -2.51
CA GLY A 8 -13.71 -3.36 -3.76
C GLY A 8 -13.42 -1.93 -4.24
N GLY A 9 -12.59 -1.16 -3.52
CA GLY A 9 -12.24 0.23 -3.83
C GLY A 9 -12.30 1.15 -2.61
N GLY A 10 -11.96 2.41 -2.83
CA GLY A 10 -11.88 3.42 -1.76
C GLY A 10 -10.67 3.21 -0.83
N PRO A 11 -9.45 3.02 -1.39
CA PRO A 11 -8.25 2.79 -0.61
C PRO A 11 -8.07 3.89 0.44
N PHE A 12 -7.71 3.51 1.66
CA PHE A 12 -7.39 4.44 2.76
C PHE A 12 -8.56 5.27 3.32
N VAL A 13 -9.78 5.12 2.80
CA VAL A 13 -10.95 5.88 3.28
C VAL A 13 -12.17 5.02 3.60
N ALA A 14 -12.40 3.91 2.90
CA ALA A 14 -13.66 3.16 2.99
C ALA A 14 -13.66 2.06 4.07
N ASN A 15 -12.50 1.52 4.45
CA ASN A 15 -12.41 0.20 5.10
C ASN A 15 -11.75 0.21 6.49
N ASP A 16 -11.67 1.36 7.17
CA ASP A 16 -10.97 1.55 8.45
C ASP A 16 -11.18 0.44 9.49
N ALA A 17 -12.42 -0.02 9.67
CA ALA A 17 -12.73 -1.03 10.68
C ALA A 17 -12.09 -2.38 10.36
N LEU A 18 -12.07 -2.76 9.07
CA LEU A 18 -11.42 -3.99 8.61
C LEU A 18 -9.90 -3.83 8.66
N ASP A 19 -9.39 -2.72 8.15
CA ASP A 19 -7.95 -2.39 8.16
C ASP A 19 -7.37 -2.42 9.57
N ALA A 20 -8.03 -1.76 10.52
CA ALA A 20 -7.59 -1.73 11.91
C ALA A 20 -7.56 -3.13 12.52
N SER A 21 -8.63 -3.92 12.31
CA SER A 21 -8.72 -5.29 12.85
C SER A 21 -7.62 -6.20 12.30
N LEU A 22 -7.21 -6.01 11.05
CA LEU A 22 -6.18 -6.84 10.43
C LEU A 22 -4.78 -6.35 10.81
N LEU A 23 -4.51 -5.06 10.57
CA LEU A 23 -3.15 -4.51 10.53
C LEU A 23 -2.62 -4.10 11.90
N GLN A 24 -3.46 -3.75 12.87
CA GLN A 24 -2.97 -3.46 14.22
C GLN A 24 -2.41 -4.72 14.90
N SER A 25 -2.92 -5.90 14.54
CA SER A 25 -2.43 -7.18 15.06
C SER A 25 -1.05 -7.57 14.52
N VAL A 26 -0.62 -6.94 13.42
CA VAL A 26 0.59 -7.28 12.69
C VAL A 26 1.86 -6.71 13.34
N GLY A 27 1.74 -5.59 14.07
CA GLY A 27 2.75 -5.10 15.02
C GLY A 27 4.10 -4.69 14.42
N GLY A 28 4.14 -4.21 13.17
CA GLY A 28 5.36 -3.68 12.56
C GLY A 28 5.09 -2.97 11.25
N PRO A 29 6.15 -2.55 10.52
CA PRO A 29 6.01 -1.67 9.37
C PRO A 29 5.21 -2.35 8.26
N ILE A 30 4.30 -1.59 7.67
CA ILE A 30 3.45 -2.01 6.57
C ILE A 30 3.97 -1.35 5.30
N ALA A 31 4.37 -2.15 4.31
CA ALA A 31 4.76 -1.62 3.02
C ALA A 31 3.51 -1.23 2.23
N VAL A 32 3.45 0.01 1.76
CA VAL A 32 2.36 0.51 0.90
C VAL A 32 2.90 0.73 -0.50
N LEU A 33 2.30 0.07 -1.50
CA LEU A 33 2.64 0.23 -2.91
C LEU A 33 1.47 0.94 -3.62
N PRO A 34 1.54 2.26 -3.85
CA PRO A 34 0.54 3.06 -4.57
C PRO A 34 0.67 2.91 -6.09
N THR A 35 0.87 1.68 -6.58
CA THR A 35 1.23 1.42 -7.99
C THR A 35 0.07 1.60 -8.98
N ALA A 36 -1.19 1.50 -8.55
CA ALA A 36 -2.33 1.52 -9.47
C ALA A 36 -2.72 2.93 -9.94
N ASP A 37 -2.43 3.98 -9.15
CA ASP A 37 -2.71 5.38 -9.52
C ASP A 37 -1.44 6.18 -9.87
N ALA A 38 -0.35 5.47 -10.16
CA ALA A 38 0.97 6.00 -10.51
C ALA A 38 0.96 7.04 -11.66
N PHE A 39 -0.08 7.03 -12.49
CA PHE A 39 -0.13 7.79 -13.74
C PHE A 39 -0.93 9.11 -13.68
N GLU A 40 -1.85 9.27 -12.73
CA GLU A 40 -2.71 10.47 -12.68
C GLU A 40 -2.25 11.49 -11.64
N ASN A 41 -2.05 11.08 -10.38
CA ASN A 41 -1.47 11.92 -9.34
C ASN A 41 -1.01 11.09 -8.12
N PRO A 42 0.23 10.56 -8.11
CA PRO A 42 0.69 9.67 -7.03
C PRO A 42 0.71 10.35 -5.65
N ASP A 43 0.92 11.67 -5.60
CA ASP A 43 1.03 12.41 -4.35
C ASP A 43 -0.27 12.39 -3.54
N ASP A 44 -1.44 12.42 -4.19
CA ASP A 44 -2.74 12.39 -3.52
C ASP A 44 -2.97 11.04 -2.82
N LEU A 45 -2.57 9.94 -3.48
CA LEU A 45 -2.69 8.59 -2.93
C LEU A 45 -1.69 8.38 -1.78
N ILE A 46 -0.48 8.92 -1.90
CA ILE A 46 0.51 8.93 -0.82
C ILE A 46 0.01 9.74 0.38
N GLU A 47 -0.56 10.91 0.15
CA GLU A 47 -1.12 11.72 1.23
C GLU A 47 -2.26 10.96 1.93
N SER A 48 -3.16 10.35 1.17
CA SER A 48 -4.26 9.54 1.69
C SER A 48 -3.75 8.36 2.53
N ALA A 49 -2.72 7.65 2.06
CA ALA A 49 -2.08 6.58 2.83
C ALA A 49 -1.50 7.09 4.16
N ASN A 50 -0.82 8.23 4.15
CA ASN A 50 -0.27 8.85 5.36
C ASN A 50 -1.37 9.29 6.33
N GLN A 51 -2.48 9.82 5.83
CA GLN A 51 -3.63 10.19 6.66
C GLN A 51 -4.28 8.94 7.28
N TRP A 52 -4.46 7.88 6.51
CA TRP A 52 -4.95 6.57 7.00
C TRP A 52 -4.05 5.97 8.08
N ALA A 53 -2.73 5.97 7.87
CA ALA A 53 -1.78 5.49 8.87
C ALA A 53 -1.90 6.27 10.19
N ARG A 54 -2.03 7.60 10.11
CA ARG A 54 -2.27 8.44 11.30
C ARG A 54 -3.60 8.12 11.99
N ARG A 55 -4.68 7.93 11.23
CA ARG A 55 -6.02 7.64 11.77
C ARG A 55 -6.05 6.28 12.49
N LEU A 56 -5.35 5.29 11.96
CA LEU A 56 -5.35 3.92 12.49
C LEU A 56 -4.16 3.61 13.42
N ALA A 57 -3.28 4.60 13.66
CA ALA A 57 -2.04 4.47 14.41
C ALA A 57 -1.12 3.34 13.88
N LEU A 58 -0.98 3.27 12.55
CA LEU A 58 -0.16 2.30 11.85
C LEU A 58 1.23 2.87 11.52
N ASP A 59 2.22 1.99 11.52
CA ASP A 59 3.56 2.28 11.01
C ASP A 59 3.64 1.86 9.53
N ILE A 60 3.83 2.82 8.62
CA ILE A 60 3.83 2.56 7.19
C ILE A 60 5.12 3.03 6.53
N VAL A 61 5.53 2.30 5.49
CA VAL A 61 6.61 2.71 4.58
C VAL A 61 6.05 2.72 3.16
N VAL A 62 5.98 3.90 2.57
CA VAL A 62 5.52 4.06 1.18
C VAL A 62 6.65 3.69 0.24
N CYS A 63 6.37 2.75 -0.65
CA CYS A 63 7.26 2.31 -1.72
C CYS A 63 6.80 2.97 -3.03
N SER A 64 7.45 4.07 -3.41
CA SER A 64 7.21 4.84 -4.63
C SER A 64 7.58 4.09 -5.91
N VAL A 65 6.97 2.93 -6.14
CA VAL A 65 7.15 2.09 -7.31
C VAL A 65 6.10 2.49 -8.34
N TYR A 66 6.51 3.19 -9.39
CA TYR A 66 5.59 3.70 -10.42
C TYR A 66 5.87 3.09 -11.80
N THR A 67 7.08 2.59 -11.99
CA THR A 67 7.55 1.98 -13.24
C THR A 67 8.13 0.59 -13.01
N ARG A 68 8.30 -0.18 -14.09
CA ARG A 68 9.07 -1.44 -14.05
C ARG A 68 10.52 -1.26 -13.59
N ALA A 69 11.11 -0.08 -13.81
CA ALA A 69 12.47 0.19 -13.37
C ALA A 69 12.53 0.29 -11.84
N ASP A 70 11.61 1.04 -11.24
CA ASP A 70 11.50 1.17 -9.78
C ASP A 70 11.28 -0.20 -9.13
N ALA A 71 10.46 -1.07 -9.74
CA ALA A 71 10.20 -2.42 -9.22
C ALA A 71 11.45 -3.32 -9.16
N ARG A 72 12.55 -2.96 -9.83
CA ARG A 72 13.82 -3.69 -9.83
C ARG A 72 14.85 -3.11 -8.86
N GLU A 73 14.53 -2.01 -8.20
CA GLU A 73 15.42 -1.40 -7.22
C GLU A 73 15.44 -2.21 -5.91
N GLU A 74 16.64 -2.58 -5.46
CA GLU A 74 16.84 -3.49 -4.31
C GLU A 74 16.21 -2.95 -3.02
N HIS A 75 16.23 -1.63 -2.81
CA HIS A 75 15.72 -1.00 -1.60
C HIS A 75 14.19 -1.19 -1.40
N HIS A 76 13.42 -1.28 -2.50
CA HIS A 76 12.00 -1.61 -2.41
C HIS A 76 11.80 -3.09 -2.04
N ALA A 77 12.61 -3.98 -2.61
CA ALA A 77 12.57 -5.40 -2.26
C ALA A 77 12.97 -5.65 -0.79
N GLU A 78 13.91 -4.89 -0.25
CA GLU A 78 14.28 -4.95 1.18
C GLU A 78 13.15 -4.46 2.08
N THR A 79 12.49 -3.37 1.69
CA THR A 79 11.33 -2.84 2.43
C THR A 79 10.20 -3.87 2.48
N ILE A 80 9.85 -4.49 1.34
CA ILE A 80 8.82 -5.52 1.28
C ILE A 80 9.20 -6.75 2.11
N ARG A 81 10.47 -7.17 2.09
CA ARG A 81 10.95 -8.32 2.90
C ARG A 81 10.91 -8.08 4.40
N SER A 82 11.13 -6.84 4.83
CA SER A 82 11.12 -6.46 6.25
C SER A 82 9.72 -6.11 6.77
N ALA A 83 8.80 -5.77 5.86
CA ALA A 83 7.42 -5.44 6.19
C ALA A 83 6.66 -6.63 6.78
N LYS A 84 5.72 -6.32 7.66
CA LYS A 84 4.85 -7.31 8.31
C LYS A 84 3.53 -7.51 7.56
N ALA A 85 3.14 -6.54 6.75
CA ALA A 85 2.08 -6.64 5.76
C ALA A 85 2.42 -5.79 4.53
N VAL A 86 1.78 -6.10 3.41
CA VAL A 86 1.91 -5.37 2.15
C VAL A 86 0.52 -4.95 1.70
N VAL A 87 0.34 -3.66 1.42
CA VAL A 87 -0.88 -3.08 0.87
C VAL A 87 -0.60 -2.64 -0.56
N LEU A 88 -1.34 -3.21 -1.51
CA LEU A 88 -1.34 -2.79 -2.91
C LEU A 88 -2.54 -1.87 -3.10
N ALA A 89 -2.29 -0.60 -3.42
CA ALA A 89 -3.32 0.42 -3.47
C ALA A 89 -3.48 1.05 -4.86
N GLY A 90 -4.72 1.30 -5.21
CA GLY A 90 -5.19 2.17 -6.29
C GLY A 90 -6.53 1.71 -6.86
N ASP A 91 -7.24 2.63 -7.51
CA ASP A 91 -8.61 2.40 -7.97
C ASP A 91 -8.68 1.97 -9.46
N SER A 92 -7.56 2.02 -10.18
CA SER A 92 -7.51 1.57 -11.57
C SER A 92 -7.06 0.11 -11.72
N SER A 93 -8.04 -0.77 -11.95
CA SER A 93 -7.82 -2.18 -12.31
C SER A 93 -7.06 -2.38 -13.64
N ILE A 94 -6.93 -1.34 -14.49
CA ILE A 94 -6.21 -1.40 -15.77
C ILE A 94 -4.68 -1.33 -15.59
N HIS A 95 -4.18 -0.75 -14.49
CA HIS A 95 -2.75 -0.45 -14.31
C HIS A 95 -1.94 -1.53 -13.57
N HIS A 96 -2.55 -2.63 -13.10
CA HIS A 96 -1.82 -3.72 -12.42
C HIS A 96 -0.98 -4.63 -13.35
N VAL A 97 -1.00 -4.39 -14.66
CA VAL A 97 0.00 -4.94 -15.57
C VAL A 97 1.11 -3.90 -15.68
N ILE A 98 2.16 -4.04 -14.85
CA ILE A 98 3.39 -3.25 -15.04
C ILE A 98 3.81 -3.44 -16.49
N GLN A 99 3.71 -2.42 -17.35
CA GLN A 99 4.11 -2.46 -18.77
C GLN A 99 5.58 -2.13 -18.98
#